data_AF-A0A8T6R6E4-F1
#
_entry.id   AF-A0A8T6R6E4-F1
#
_cell.length_a   1.000
_cell.length_b   1.000
_cell.length_c   1.000
_cell.angle_alpha   90.00
_cell.angle_beta   90.00
_cell.angle_gamma   90.00
#
_symmetry.space_group_name_H-M   'P 1'
#
loop_
_entity.id
_entity.type
_entity.pdbx_description
1 polymer ?
#
loop_
_entity_poly.entity_id
_entity_poly.type
_entity_poly.pdbx_seq_one_letter_code
_entity_poly.pdbx_strand_id
1 'polypeptide(L)'
;DDDRSLLLSSLRGGCDALLDRGGPDQLLHGEPHPGNVLHTANGPVLIDLETCCHGPVEFDLAHAPESVALHYPELDPLAVQEARRVVLAMVASWRWDVLDRFPGGRRHGPRIVDLLRDGPPWPALGALTP
;
A
#
# COMPACT_ATOMS: atom_id res chain seq x y z
N ASP A 1 -10.72 18.11 -12.60
CA ASP A 1 -9.86 17.27 -11.76
C ASP A 1 -10.18 15.80 -11.93
N ASP A 2 -9.66 15.22 -13.02
CA ASP A 2 -9.83 13.81 -13.34
C ASP A 2 -9.00 12.93 -12.40
N ASP A 3 -7.78 13.38 -12.04
CA ASP A 3 -6.90 12.66 -11.10
C ASP A 3 -7.50 12.58 -9.69
N ARG A 4 -8.08 13.68 -9.18
CA ARG A 4 -8.78 13.66 -7.89
C ARG A 4 -9.93 12.66 -7.90
N SER A 5 -10.67 12.60 -9.01
CA SER A 5 -11.81 11.69 -9.16
C SER A 5 -11.35 10.24 -9.25
N LEU A 6 -10.23 9.98 -9.93
CA LEU A 6 -9.57 8.67 -10.02
C LEU A 6 -9.06 8.20 -8.64
N LEU A 7 -8.41 9.08 -7.87
CA LEU A 7 -7.92 8.74 -6.52
C LEU A 7 -9.09 8.42 -5.58
N LEU A 8 -10.14 9.25 -5.58
CA LEU A 8 -11.33 9.02 -4.76
C LEU A 8 -12.06 7.73 -5.14
N SER A 9 -12.22 7.45 -6.43
CA SER A 9 -12.87 6.21 -6.88
C SER A 9 -12.01 4.98 -6.60
N SER A 10 -10.68 5.11 -6.64
CA SER A 10 -9.75 4.03 -6.32
C SER A 10 -9.75 3.68 -4.83
N LEU A 11 -9.74 4.71 -3.96
CA LEU A 11 -9.87 4.51 -2.51
C LEU A 11 -11.20 3.84 -2.16
N ARG A 12 -12.32 4.42 -2.61
CA ARG A 12 -13.65 3.88 -2.29
C ARG A 12 -13.84 2.48 -2.84
N GLY A 13 -13.57 2.28 -4.14
CA GLY A 13 -13.76 0.99 -4.78
C GLY A 13 -12.87 -0.10 -4.19
N GLY A 14 -11.61 0.22 -3.85
CA GLY A 14 -10.71 -0.74 -3.21
C GLY A 14 -11.13 -1.07 -1.77
N CYS A 15 -11.53 -0.07 -0.97
CA CYS A 15 -12.05 -0.31 0.38
C CYS A 15 -13.33 -1.15 0.36
N ASP A 16 -14.30 -0.81 -0.50
CA ASP A 16 -15.55 -1.55 -0.64
C ASP A 16 -15.25 -3.01 -1.05
N ALA A 17 -14.36 -3.23 -2.01
CA ALA A 17 -14.00 -4.57 -2.47
C ALA A 17 -13.24 -5.39 -1.40
N LEU A 18 -12.42 -4.76 -0.57
CA LEU A 18 -11.78 -5.43 0.58
C LEU A 18 -12.81 -5.85 1.63
N LEU A 19 -13.74 -4.96 1.97
CA LEU A 19 -14.81 -5.24 2.94
C LEU A 19 -15.74 -6.36 2.44
N ASP A 20 -16.07 -6.37 1.15
CA ASP A 20 -16.92 -7.38 0.53
C ASP A 20 -16.27 -8.78 0.50
N ARG A 21 -14.94 -8.85 0.32
CA ARG A 21 -14.20 -10.12 0.34
C ARG A 21 -14.13 -10.71 1.74
N GLY A 22 -14.09 -9.85 2.76
CA GLY A 22 -13.99 -10.25 4.15
C GLY A 22 -12.67 -10.94 4.49
N GLY A 23 -12.48 -11.21 5.78
CA GLY A 23 -11.26 -11.79 6.32
C GLY A 23 -11.14 -11.43 7.79
N PRO A 24 -10.40 -12.19 8.60
CA PRO A 24 -10.15 -11.82 9.98
C PRO A 24 -9.24 -10.59 10.03
N ASP A 25 -9.71 -9.53 10.68
CA ASP A 25 -8.85 -8.41 11.03
C ASP A 25 -7.77 -8.86 12.03
N GLN A 26 -6.55 -8.39 11.83
CA GLN A 26 -5.45 -8.56 12.78
C GLN A 26 -4.75 -7.22 13.04
N LEU A 27 -3.89 -7.19 14.05
CA LEU A 27 -3.01 -6.03 14.26
C LEU A 27 -2.02 -5.95 13.10
N LEU A 28 -2.04 -4.83 12.41
CA LEU A 28 -1.19 -4.49 11.27
C LEU A 28 -0.15 -3.45 11.68
N HIS A 29 0.96 -3.42 10.95
CA HIS A 29 1.90 -2.30 11.01
C HIS A 29 1.32 -1.05 10.33
N GLY A 30 0.59 -1.24 9.23
CA GLY A 30 -0.02 -0.18 8.43
C GLY A 30 0.85 0.28 7.25
N GLU A 31 2.17 0.15 7.33
CA GLU A 31 3.10 0.49 6.24
C GLU A 31 4.44 -0.28 6.28
N PRO A 32 4.44 -1.64 6.36
CA PRO A 32 5.66 -2.41 6.51
C PRO A 32 6.45 -2.49 5.19
N HIS A 33 7.12 -1.38 4.84
CA HIS A 33 8.01 -1.27 3.69
C HIS A 33 9.49 -1.33 4.12
N PRO A 34 10.44 -1.60 3.20
CA PRO A 34 11.86 -1.75 3.55
C PRO A 34 12.46 -0.59 4.37
N GLY A 35 11.97 0.64 4.18
CA GLY A 35 12.41 1.80 4.97
C GLY A 35 12.10 1.74 6.47
N ASN A 36 11.13 0.91 6.88
CA ASN A 36 10.69 0.74 8.27
C ASN A 36 11.21 -0.57 8.88
N VAL A 37 12.18 -1.21 8.23
CA VAL A 37 12.85 -2.42 8.72
C VAL A 37 14.31 -2.09 9.06
N LEU A 38 14.69 -2.25 10.32
CA LEU A 38 16.08 -2.17 10.76
C LEU A 38 16.69 -3.57 10.85
N HIS A 39 17.84 -3.77 10.22
CA HIS A 39 18.65 -4.97 10.42
C HIS A 39 19.47 -4.85 11.71
N THR A 40 19.16 -5.68 12.70
CA THR A 40 19.90 -5.72 13.97
C THR A 40 20.66 -7.03 14.11
N ALA A 41 21.59 -7.10 15.07
CA ALA A 41 22.32 -8.32 15.39
C ALA A 41 21.42 -9.51 15.81
N ASN A 42 20.19 -9.22 16.27
CA ASN A 42 19.22 -10.23 16.72
C ASN A 42 18.12 -10.49 15.68
N GLY A 43 18.28 -9.97 14.46
CA GLY A 43 17.29 -10.07 13.39
C GLY A 43 16.63 -8.75 13.02
N PRO A 44 15.71 -8.76 12.04
CA PRO A 44 14.99 -7.57 11.61
C PRO A 44 14.02 -7.08 12.68
N VAL A 45 13.89 -5.76 12.81
CA VAL A 45 12.92 -5.10 13.70
C VAL A 45 12.14 -4.07 12.89
N LEU A 46 10.81 -4.07 13.05
CA LEU A 46 9.93 -3.04 12.50
C LEU A 46 9.95 -1.79 13.38
N ILE A 47 10.00 -0.62 12.76
CA ILE A 47 9.96 0.69 13.41
C ILE A 47 8.85 1.54 12.81
N ASP A 48 8.60 2.71 13.39
CA ASP A 48 7.58 3.65 12.90
C ASP A 48 6.16 3.07 12.99
N LEU A 49 5.72 2.82 14.24
CA LEU A 49 4.47 2.14 14.56
C LEU A 49 3.26 3.10 14.65
N GLU A 50 3.35 4.30 14.09
CA GLU A 50 2.31 5.32 14.22
C GLU A 50 1.06 5.03 13.39
N THR A 51 1.20 4.22 12.34
CA THR A 51 0.11 3.79 11.46
C THR A 51 -0.52 2.45 11.86
N CYS A 52 -0.09 1.84 12.97
CA CYS A 52 -0.61 0.56 13.41
C CYS A 52 -2.13 0.59 13.57
N CYS A 53 -2.81 -0.40 12.99
CA CYS A 53 -4.26 -0.46 12.96
C CYS A 53 -4.75 -1.92 12.98
N HIS A 54 -6.06 -2.11 13.11
CA HIS A 54 -6.69 -3.41 12.88
C HIS A 54 -7.27 -3.44 11.47
N GLY A 55 -7.00 -4.53 10.74
CA GLY A 55 -7.52 -4.69 9.38
C GLY A 55 -7.04 -5.99 8.70
N PRO A 56 -7.34 -6.13 7.40
CA PRO A 56 -6.92 -7.27 6.60
C PRO A 56 -5.41 -7.25 6.37
N VAL A 57 -4.75 -8.41 6.47
CA VAL A 57 -3.28 -8.54 6.30
C VAL A 57 -2.80 -8.09 4.93
N GLU A 58 -3.68 -8.16 3.93
CA GLU A 58 -3.48 -7.69 2.57
C GLU A 58 -3.08 -6.21 2.52
N PHE A 59 -3.52 -5.40 3.47
CA PHE A 59 -3.14 -3.99 3.57
C PHE A 59 -1.64 -3.82 3.89
N ASP A 60 -1.09 -4.64 4.79
CA ASP A 60 0.35 -4.69 5.05
C ASP A 60 1.13 -5.26 3.85
N LEU A 61 0.58 -6.31 3.22
CA LEU A 61 1.19 -6.93 2.03
C LEU A 61 1.19 -6.05 0.78
N ALA A 62 0.32 -5.05 0.72
CA ALA A 62 0.33 -4.03 -0.32
C ALA A 62 1.55 -3.10 -0.23
N HIS A 63 2.15 -2.95 0.96
CA HIS A 63 3.38 -2.19 1.18
C HIS A 63 4.63 -3.04 0.98
N ALA A 64 4.58 -4.31 1.39
CA ALA A 64 5.72 -5.22 1.36
C ALA A 64 6.07 -5.72 -0.06
N PRO A 65 7.32 -6.15 -0.32
CA PRO A 65 7.70 -6.79 -1.58
C PRO A 65 6.79 -7.98 -1.95
N GLU A 66 6.61 -8.24 -3.24
CA GLU A 66 5.67 -9.28 -3.71
C GLU A 66 6.01 -10.68 -3.19
N SER A 67 7.30 -10.97 -2.97
CA SER A 67 7.76 -12.23 -2.40
C SER A 67 7.22 -12.49 -0.99
N VAL A 68 6.86 -11.45 -0.24
CA VAL A 68 6.32 -11.61 1.12
C VAL A 68 4.95 -12.27 1.09
N ALA A 69 4.11 -11.94 0.09
CA ALA A 69 2.79 -12.56 -0.05
C ALA A 69 2.86 -14.09 -0.28
N LEU A 70 3.98 -14.61 -0.81
CA LEU A 70 4.19 -16.05 -1.00
C LEU A 70 4.26 -16.84 0.31
N HIS A 71 4.46 -16.17 1.44
CA HIS A 71 4.47 -16.79 2.77
C HIS A 71 3.07 -16.96 3.36
N TYR A 72 2.02 -16.51 2.67
CA TYR A 72 0.64 -16.59 3.11
C TYR A 72 -0.19 -17.40 2.08
N PRO A 73 -0.18 -18.74 2.17
CA PRO A 73 -0.76 -19.61 1.14
C PRO A 73 -2.30 -19.54 1.06
N GLU A 74 -2.96 -18.99 2.07
CA GLU A 74 -4.43 -18.91 2.16
C GLU A 74 -5.00 -17.56 1.70
N LEU A 75 -4.16 -16.62 1.21
CA LEU A 75 -4.63 -15.31 0.76
C LEU A 75 -5.53 -15.40 -0.47
N ASP A 76 -6.52 -14.51 -0.51
CA ASP A 76 -7.18 -14.15 -1.77
C ASP A 76 -6.26 -13.20 -2.57
N PRO A 77 -5.71 -13.62 -3.72
CA PRO A 77 -4.83 -12.76 -4.52
C PRO A 77 -5.53 -11.49 -5.01
N LEU A 78 -6.85 -11.52 -5.16
CA LEU A 78 -7.62 -10.34 -5.54
C LEU A 78 -7.78 -9.36 -4.38
N ALA A 79 -7.88 -9.83 -3.14
CA ALA A 79 -7.85 -8.95 -1.96
C ALA A 79 -6.52 -8.20 -1.88
N VAL A 80 -5.40 -8.88 -2.16
CA VAL A 80 -4.07 -8.22 -2.26
C VAL A 80 -4.05 -7.14 -3.34
N GLN A 81 -4.66 -7.40 -4.50
CA GLN A 81 -4.75 -6.40 -5.57
C GLN A 81 -5.57 -5.17 -5.16
N GLU A 82 -6.73 -5.36 -4.52
CA GLU A 82 -7.54 -4.23 -4.04
C GLU A 82 -6.83 -3.45 -2.92
N ALA A 83 -6.11 -4.14 -2.03
CA ALA A 83 -5.26 -3.49 -1.03
C ALA A 83 -4.16 -2.64 -1.69
N ARG A 84 -3.50 -3.15 -2.74
CA ARG A 84 -2.51 -2.37 -3.52
C ARG A 84 -3.14 -1.14 -4.15
N ARG A 85 -4.34 -1.27 -4.70
CA ARG A 85 -5.10 -0.13 -5.25
C ARG A 85 -5.34 0.95 -4.18
N VAL A 86 -5.78 0.56 -2.98
CA VAL A 86 -6.00 1.49 -1.86
C VAL A 86 -4.71 2.19 -1.47
N VAL A 87 -3.64 1.42 -1.21
CA VAL A 87 -2.32 1.95 -0.79
C VAL A 87 -1.74 2.90 -1.83
N LEU A 88 -1.79 2.54 -3.12
CA LEU A 88 -1.33 3.42 -4.20
C LEU A 88 -2.12 4.74 -4.21
N ALA A 89 -3.45 4.68 -4.09
CA ALA A 89 -4.27 5.90 -4.06
C ALA A 89 -4.01 6.76 -2.81
N MET A 90 -3.78 6.16 -1.64
CA MET A 90 -3.38 6.87 -0.41
C MET A 90 -2.05 7.59 -0.61
N VAL A 91 -1.01 6.87 -1.06
CA VAL A 91 0.33 7.42 -1.23
C VAL A 91 0.36 8.50 -2.30
N ALA A 92 -0.30 8.29 -3.44
CA ALA A 92 -0.41 9.32 -4.48
C ALA A 92 -1.05 10.61 -3.94
N SER A 93 -2.06 10.49 -3.06
CA SER A 93 -2.69 11.63 -2.43
C SER A 93 -1.72 12.39 -1.50
N TRP A 94 -0.92 11.66 -0.70
CA TRP A 94 0.10 12.28 0.16
C TRP A 94 1.22 12.95 -0.62
N ARG A 95 1.63 12.39 -1.78
CA ARG A 95 2.64 13.02 -2.65
C ARG A 95 2.19 14.32 -3.30
N TRP A 96 0.90 14.64 -3.21
CA TRP A 96 0.34 15.92 -3.64
C TRP A 96 0.28 16.97 -2.52
N ASP A 97 0.65 16.60 -1.29
CA ASP A 97 0.76 17.56 -0.19
C ASP A 97 1.87 18.59 -0.51
N VAL A 98 1.51 19.87 -0.44
CA VAL A 98 2.44 20.99 -0.67
C VAL A 98 3.56 21.04 0.37
N LEU A 99 3.36 20.41 1.53
CA LEU A 99 4.34 20.26 2.59
C LEU A 99 5.15 18.96 2.48
N ASP A 100 4.90 18.12 1.46
CA ASP A 100 5.66 16.89 1.25
C ASP A 100 7.15 17.23 1.02
N ARG A 101 8.00 16.73 1.91
CA ARG A 101 9.46 16.82 1.82
C ARG A 101 10.12 15.48 1.53
N PHE A 102 9.34 14.43 1.29
CA PHE A 102 9.90 13.14 0.96
C PHE A 102 10.64 13.20 -0.38
N PRO A 103 11.79 12.51 -0.51
CA PRO A 103 12.54 12.47 -1.74
C PRO A 103 11.67 11.99 -2.91
N GLY A 104 11.65 12.76 -4.00
CA GLY A 104 10.97 12.34 -5.23
C GLY A 104 9.45 12.55 -5.29
N GLY A 105 8.82 13.28 -4.38
CA GLY A 105 7.36 13.52 -4.41
C GLY A 105 6.82 13.95 -5.79
N ARG A 106 7.50 14.91 -6.45
CA ARG A 106 7.11 15.44 -7.79
C ARG A 106 7.11 14.40 -8.93
N ARG A 107 7.80 13.27 -8.78
CA ARG A 107 7.81 12.16 -9.77
C ARG A 107 6.95 10.99 -9.32
N HIS A 108 6.91 10.70 -8.02
CA HIS A 108 6.26 9.50 -7.48
C HIS A 108 4.74 9.62 -7.52
N GLY A 109 4.18 10.79 -7.15
CA GLY A 109 2.73 11.02 -7.19
C GLY A 109 2.11 10.80 -8.58
N PRO A 110 2.55 11.54 -9.63
CA PRO A 110 2.04 11.36 -10.99
C PRO A 110 2.22 9.94 -11.52
N ARG A 111 3.36 9.30 -11.25
CA ARG A 111 3.59 7.90 -11.68
C ARG A 111 2.59 6.94 -11.06
N ILE A 112 2.22 7.12 -9.79
CA ILE A 112 1.22 6.25 -9.15
C ILE A 112 -0.18 6.50 -9.74
N VAL A 113 -0.51 7.75 -10.08
CA VAL A 113 -1.75 8.08 -10.80
C VAL A 113 -1.81 7.36 -12.15
N ASP A 114 -0.70 7.32 -12.89
CA ASP A 114 -0.61 6.57 -14.16
C ASP A 114 -0.83 5.06 -13.93
N LEU A 115 -0.20 4.46 -12.91
CA LEU A 115 -0.42 3.05 -12.55
C LEU A 115 -1.88 2.74 -12.21
N LEU A 116 -2.55 3.63 -11.47
CA LEU A 116 -3.97 3.48 -11.15
C LEU A 116 -4.84 3.58 -12.40
N ARG A 117 -4.43 4.41 -13.38
CA ARG A 117 -5.13 4.59 -14.65
C ARG A 117 -4.95 3.40 -15.58
N ASP A 118 -3.76 2.79 -15.60
CA ASP A 118 -3.45 1.57 -16.38
C ASP A 118 -4.23 0.35 -15.86
N GLY A 119 -4.57 0.33 -14.57
CA GLY A 119 -5.36 -0.72 -13.95
C GLY A 119 -4.52 -1.91 -13.47
N PRO A 120 -5.17 -3.01 -13.02
CA PRO A 120 -4.48 -4.15 -12.46
C PRO A 120 -3.68 -4.95 -13.52
N PRO A 121 -2.63 -5.69 -13.13
CA PRO A 121 -2.18 -5.87 -11.76
C PRO A 121 -1.39 -4.67 -11.24
N TRP A 122 -1.79 -4.17 -10.07
CA TRP A 122 -1.07 -3.10 -9.40
C TRP A 122 0.17 -3.67 -8.69
N PRO A 123 1.30 -2.96 -8.75
CA PRO A 123 2.52 -3.37 -8.05
C PRO A 123 2.37 -3.12 -6.54
N ALA A 124 3.15 -3.86 -5.75
CA ALA A 124 3.34 -3.48 -4.35
C ALA A 124 4.09 -2.14 -4.24
N LEU A 125 3.76 -1.34 -3.23
CA LEU A 125 4.39 -0.03 -3.04
C LEU A 125 5.91 -0.15 -2.87
N GLY A 126 6.37 -1.15 -2.12
CA GLY A 126 7.79 -1.43 -1.90
C GLY A 126 8.59 -1.64 -3.20
N ALA A 127 7.96 -2.07 -4.29
CA ALA A 127 8.59 -2.24 -5.60
C ALA A 127 8.80 -0.91 -6.36
N LEU A 128 8.20 0.19 -5.89
CA LEU A 128 8.34 1.53 -6.49
C LEU A 128 9.43 2.37 -5.81
N THR A 129 9.95 1.91 -4.67
CA THR A 129 11.10 2.48 -3.97
C THR A 129 12.39 1.79 -4.44
N PRO A 130 13.42 2.54 -4.87
CA PRO A 130 14.72 1.97 -5.24
C PRO A 130 15.45 1.37 -4.04
#